data_AF-A0AAU2LVW2-F1
#
_entry.id   AF-A0AAU2LVW2-F1
#
_cell.length_a   1.000
_cell.length_b   1.000
_cell.length_c   1.000
_cell.angle_alpha   90.00
_cell.angle_beta   90.00
_cell.angle_gamma   90.00
#
_symmetry.space_group_name_H-M   'P 1'
#
loop_
_entity.id
_entity.type
_entity.pdbx_description
1 polymer ?
#
loop_
_entity_poly.entity_id
_entity_poly.type
_entity_poly.pdbx_seq_one_letter_code
_entity_poly.pdbx_strand_id
1 'polypeptide(L)'
;MITRLQSLLSAFLCLSLLAKMVALRVGSRPTPQAPLLLTALGSFTLAALVGIPAVRARIPFATEPGVASIIMDTGVSVSLALLATYLWTPLGRAGSVPWWRGRLFLTAWAVSGLLAVLMASTPAALRTDPLQNQYTGDWRIVGVYVIGNLFFLVCSGAAAIACARIVRMVRGHIAVGVAVGAVGMVAYAVTCVNRLLLVAGQPLLEGDWFTWYSVLNFVFTEAAVLASVLGLHFTAVWRVIVGCRRMFDDLRVFLRLGPAWRRLTALHPDVVLPWEPGPRGLRDRLDLSYRRYRREIECQDALLLTGPEPAGRL
;
A
#
# COMPACT_ATOMS: atom_id res chain seq x y z
N MET A 1 22.17 2.73 15.06
CA MET A 1 21.12 3.66 14.54
C MET A 1 20.41 3.06 13.31
N ILE A 2 21.14 2.66 12.27
CA ILE A 2 20.61 2.04 11.04
C ILE A 2 19.66 0.86 11.30
N THR A 3 20.05 -0.08 12.17
CA THR A 3 19.23 -1.25 12.52
C THR A 3 17.90 -0.90 13.17
N ARG A 4 17.85 0.17 13.98
CA ARG A 4 16.60 0.63 14.61
C ARG A 4 15.67 1.26 13.57
N LEU A 5 16.22 2.01 12.61
CA LEU A 5 15.44 2.65 11.55
C LEU A 5 14.80 1.60 10.62
N GLN A 6 15.56 0.57 10.23
CA GLN A 6 15.05 -0.55 9.43
C GLN A 6 13.95 -1.34 10.15
N SER A 7 14.12 -1.63 11.45
CA SER A 7 13.09 -2.29 12.24
C SER A 7 11.81 -1.45 12.34
N LEU A 8 11.94 -0.13 12.51
CA LEU A 8 10.78 0.78 12.50
C LEU A 8 10.08 0.78 11.14
N LEU A 9 10.84 0.89 10.04
CA LEU A 9 10.28 0.84 8.69
C LEU A 9 9.50 -0.46 8.46
N SER A 10 10.10 -1.61 8.76
CA SER A 10 9.44 -2.92 8.64
C SER A 10 8.17 -3.02 9.49
N ALA A 11 8.18 -2.50 10.73
CA ALA A 11 6.99 -2.46 11.58
C ALA A 11 5.88 -1.59 10.96
N PHE A 12 6.21 -0.40 10.45
CA PHE A 12 5.26 0.47 9.76
C PHE A 12 4.68 -0.16 8.50
N LEU A 13 5.48 -0.94 7.77
CA LEU A 13 5.03 -1.67 6.58
C LEU A 13 4.08 -2.82 6.92
N CYS A 14 4.39 -3.59 7.96
CA CYS A 14 3.49 -4.62 8.48
C CYS A 14 2.15 -4.01 8.92
N LEU A 15 2.18 -2.92 9.69
CA LEU A 15 0.99 -2.17 10.09
C LEU A 15 0.23 -1.62 8.88
N SER A 16 0.96 -1.15 7.86
CA SER A 16 0.39 -0.67 6.61
C SER A 16 -0.36 -1.72 5.84
N LEU A 17 0.24 -2.88 5.66
CA LEU A 17 -0.38 -4.03 5.02
C LEU A 17 -1.63 -4.47 5.80
N LEU A 18 -1.51 -4.61 7.12
CA LEU A 18 -2.62 -5.00 7.99
C LEU A 18 -3.80 -4.02 7.91
N ALA A 19 -3.55 -2.73 8.06
CA ALA A 19 -4.61 -1.73 8.00
C ALA A 19 -5.28 -1.69 6.62
N LYS A 20 -4.53 -1.88 5.52
CA LYS A 20 -5.11 -1.95 4.17
C LYS A 20 -5.94 -3.22 3.98
N MET A 21 -5.50 -4.36 4.48
CA MET A 21 -6.30 -5.60 4.49
C MET A 21 -7.61 -5.42 5.26
N VAL A 22 -7.56 -4.80 6.45
CA VAL A 22 -8.76 -4.47 7.25
C VAL A 22 -9.65 -3.48 6.50
N ALA A 23 -9.09 -2.41 5.94
CA ALA A 23 -9.84 -1.42 5.16
C ALA A 23 -10.59 -2.05 3.98
N LEU A 24 -10.00 -3.04 3.31
CA LEU A 24 -10.62 -3.78 2.22
C LEU A 24 -11.73 -4.73 2.67
N ARG A 25 -11.71 -5.17 3.93
CA ARG A 25 -12.77 -5.99 4.53
C ARG A 25 -13.93 -5.15 5.06
N VAL A 26 -13.62 -4.01 5.71
CA VAL A 26 -14.60 -3.08 6.30
C VAL A 26 -15.26 -2.20 5.23
N GLY A 27 -14.57 -1.89 4.13
CA GLY A 27 -15.14 -1.21 2.98
C GLY A 27 -16.07 -2.11 2.18
N SER A 28 -17.33 -1.72 2.03
CA SER A 28 -18.41 -2.50 1.42
C SER A 28 -18.29 -2.78 -0.09
N ARG A 29 -17.17 -2.43 -0.74
CA ARG A 29 -16.89 -2.83 -2.13
C ARG A 29 -15.41 -3.17 -2.33
N PRO A 30 -15.06 -4.43 -2.66
CA PRO A 30 -13.70 -4.76 -3.10
C PRO A 30 -13.40 -3.94 -4.36
N THR A 31 -12.39 -3.07 -4.28
CA THR A 31 -11.90 -2.41 -5.48
C THR A 31 -11.13 -3.44 -6.30
N PRO A 32 -11.31 -3.52 -7.63
CA PRO A 32 -10.62 -4.50 -8.47
C PRO A 32 -9.08 -4.34 -8.43
N GLN A 33 -8.59 -3.22 -7.92
CA GLN A 33 -7.17 -2.88 -7.79
C GLN A 33 -6.60 -3.19 -6.40
N ALA A 34 -7.42 -3.69 -5.48
CA ALA A 34 -6.98 -4.08 -4.15
C ALA A 34 -5.82 -5.10 -4.15
N PRO A 35 -5.80 -6.12 -5.04
CA PRO A 35 -4.68 -7.05 -5.12
C PRO A 35 -3.37 -6.35 -5.46
N LEU A 36 -3.36 -5.40 -6.41
CA LEU A 36 -2.14 -4.68 -6.81
C LEU A 36 -1.49 -3.97 -5.62
N LEU A 37 -2.30 -3.26 -4.83
CA LEU A 37 -1.80 -2.54 -3.65
C LEU A 37 -1.33 -3.48 -2.54
N LEU A 38 -2.06 -4.57 -2.29
CA LEU A 38 -1.68 -5.56 -1.29
C LEU A 38 -0.38 -6.29 -1.68
N THR A 39 -0.23 -6.65 -2.96
CA THR A 39 1.01 -7.25 -3.48
C THR A 39 2.15 -6.25 -3.45
N ALA A 40 1.91 -4.96 -3.74
CA ALA A 40 2.92 -3.91 -3.62
C ALA A 40 3.42 -3.77 -2.17
N LEU A 41 2.50 -3.65 -1.21
CA LEU A 41 2.86 -3.55 0.21
C LEU A 41 3.48 -4.85 0.73
N GLY A 42 2.97 -6.02 0.31
CA GLY A 42 3.47 -7.32 0.73
C GLY A 42 4.89 -7.59 0.23
N SER A 43 5.17 -7.31 -1.04
CA SER A 43 6.53 -7.42 -1.60
C SER A 43 7.51 -6.47 -0.91
N PHE A 44 7.07 -5.26 -0.55
CA PHE A 44 7.92 -4.28 0.11
C PHE A 44 8.21 -4.68 1.56
N THR A 45 7.19 -5.16 2.28
CA THR A 45 7.34 -5.72 3.62
C THR A 45 8.30 -6.91 3.62
N LEU A 46 8.18 -7.81 2.64
CA LEU A 46 9.08 -8.95 2.53
C LEU A 46 10.54 -8.50 2.32
N ALA A 47 10.77 -7.55 1.41
CA ALA A 47 12.10 -6.97 1.20
C ALA A 47 12.65 -6.33 2.48
N ALA A 48 11.85 -5.52 3.18
CA ALA A 48 12.26 -4.85 4.41
C ALA A 48 12.58 -5.85 5.55
N LEU A 49 11.81 -6.94 5.67
CA LEU A 49 12.06 -8.01 6.64
C LEU A 49 13.36 -8.76 6.35
N VAL A 50 13.65 -9.08 5.07
CA VAL A 50 14.90 -9.73 4.67
C VAL A 50 16.12 -8.83 4.94
N GLY A 51 15.93 -7.50 4.89
CA GLY A 51 16.95 -6.53 5.29
C GLY A 51 17.32 -6.54 6.77
N ILE A 52 16.53 -7.17 7.65
CA ILE A 52 16.83 -7.27 9.09
C ILE A 52 17.78 -8.45 9.34
N PRO A 53 18.99 -8.23 9.88
CA PRO A 53 19.98 -9.30 10.08
C PRO A 53 19.46 -10.49 10.91
N ALA A 54 18.67 -10.20 11.95
CA ALA A 54 18.08 -11.22 12.83
C ALA A 54 17.02 -12.09 12.11
N VAL A 55 16.28 -11.53 11.15
CA VAL A 55 15.31 -12.28 10.34
C VAL A 55 16.04 -13.08 9.27
N ARG A 56 17.00 -12.46 8.58
CA ARG A 56 17.84 -13.11 7.57
C ARG A 56 18.56 -14.35 8.12
N ALA A 57 19.10 -14.26 9.34
CA ALA A 57 19.76 -15.39 10.01
C ALA A 57 18.83 -16.61 10.25
N ARG A 58 17.51 -16.44 10.14
CA ARG A 58 16.52 -17.53 10.27
C ARG A 58 16.11 -18.13 8.92
N ILE A 59 16.64 -17.63 7.80
CA ILE A 59 16.28 -18.04 6.44
C ILE A 59 17.55 -18.65 5.79
N PRO A 60 17.72 -19.99 5.79
CA PRO A 60 18.97 -20.63 5.40
C PRO A 60 19.48 -20.29 3.99
N PHE A 61 18.59 -20.07 3.04
CA PHE A 61 18.98 -19.68 1.69
C PHE A 61 19.29 -18.18 1.55
N ALA A 62 18.78 -17.33 2.46
CA ALA A 62 19.04 -15.89 2.42
C ALA A 62 20.33 -15.50 3.15
N THR A 63 20.99 -16.46 3.81
CA THR A 63 22.36 -16.30 4.31
C THR A 63 23.42 -16.56 3.24
N GLU A 64 23.03 -17.11 2.08
CA GLU A 64 23.91 -17.24 0.93
C GLU A 64 24.31 -15.85 0.38
N PRO A 65 25.61 -15.61 0.12
CA PRO A 65 26.12 -14.31 -0.31
C PRO A 65 25.38 -13.73 -1.52
N GLY A 66 24.78 -12.55 -1.34
CA GLY A 66 24.08 -11.78 -2.38
C GLY A 66 22.62 -12.19 -2.62
N VAL A 67 22.15 -13.31 -2.06
CA VAL A 67 20.75 -13.74 -2.19
C VAL A 67 19.81 -12.78 -1.49
N ALA A 68 20.19 -12.29 -0.30
CA ALA A 68 19.39 -11.30 0.42
C ALA A 68 19.25 -10.00 -0.39
N SER A 69 20.35 -9.49 -0.98
CA SER A 69 20.30 -8.32 -1.87
C SER A 69 19.35 -8.51 -3.05
N ILE A 70 19.39 -9.67 -3.72
CA ILE A 70 18.47 -9.97 -4.84
C ILE A 70 17.01 -9.94 -4.39
N ILE A 71 16.69 -10.56 -3.24
CA ILE A 71 15.32 -10.59 -2.71
C ILE A 71 14.86 -9.18 -2.37
N MET A 72 15.72 -8.38 -1.75
CA MET A 72 15.42 -6.99 -1.40
C MET A 72 15.16 -6.15 -2.65
N ASP A 73 16.07 -6.18 -3.63
CA ASP A 73 15.95 -5.40 -4.87
C ASP A 73 14.74 -5.84 -5.71
N THR A 74 14.48 -7.15 -5.76
CA THR A 74 13.30 -7.71 -6.45
C THR A 74 12.02 -7.25 -5.77
N GLY A 75 11.95 -7.37 -4.44
CA GLY A 75 10.79 -6.94 -3.68
C GLY A 75 10.52 -5.46 -3.89
N VAL A 76 11.53 -4.60 -3.74
CA VAL A 76 11.42 -3.14 -3.97
C VAL A 76 11.01 -2.83 -5.41
N SER A 77 11.60 -3.48 -6.41
CA SER A 77 11.27 -3.31 -7.83
C SER A 77 9.78 -3.59 -8.10
N VAL A 78 9.32 -4.76 -7.66
CA VAL A 78 7.93 -5.19 -7.83
C VAL A 78 6.98 -4.26 -7.09
N SER A 79 7.33 -3.87 -5.86
CA SER A 79 6.52 -2.95 -5.06
C SER A 79 6.34 -1.60 -5.72
N LEU A 80 7.43 -0.97 -6.16
CA LEU A 80 7.38 0.36 -6.76
C LEU A 80 6.62 0.35 -8.10
N ALA A 81 6.82 -0.68 -8.92
CA ALA A 81 6.10 -0.84 -10.18
C ALA A 81 4.59 -1.02 -9.98
N LEU A 82 4.20 -1.89 -9.05
CA LEU A 82 2.79 -2.12 -8.70
C LEU A 82 2.16 -0.89 -8.05
N LEU A 83 2.89 -0.19 -7.19
CA LEU A 83 2.42 1.02 -6.54
C LEU A 83 2.23 2.17 -7.54
N ALA A 84 3.17 2.38 -8.45
CA ALA A 84 3.02 3.34 -9.54
C ALA A 84 1.78 2.99 -10.39
N THR A 85 1.65 1.73 -10.79
CA THR A 85 0.48 1.23 -11.55
C THR A 85 -0.83 1.51 -10.81
N TYR A 86 -0.88 1.20 -9.51
CA TYR A 86 -2.03 1.45 -8.65
C TYR A 86 -2.41 2.94 -8.61
N LEU A 87 -1.44 3.82 -8.34
CA LEU A 87 -1.68 5.26 -8.23
C LEU A 87 -2.13 5.90 -9.55
N TRP A 88 -1.69 5.36 -10.69
CA TRP A 88 -2.15 5.83 -12.01
C TRP A 88 -3.53 5.34 -12.41
N THR A 89 -4.11 4.39 -11.68
CA THR A 89 -5.42 3.83 -12.04
C THR A 89 -6.61 4.77 -11.81
N PRO A 90 -6.76 5.49 -10.68
CA PRO A 90 -7.81 6.49 -10.54
C PRO A 90 -7.69 7.62 -11.58
N LEU A 91 -6.46 7.98 -11.98
CA LEU A 91 -6.21 9.00 -13.01
C LEU A 91 -6.68 8.56 -14.40
N GLY A 92 -6.63 7.26 -14.70
CA GLY A 92 -7.12 6.73 -15.98
C GLY A 92 -8.63 6.83 -16.20
N ARG A 93 -9.39 7.00 -15.12
CA ARG A 93 -10.82 7.31 -15.23
C ARG A 93 -11.09 8.78 -15.52
N ALA A 94 -10.09 9.63 -15.30
CA ALA A 94 -10.15 11.07 -15.49
C ALA A 94 -9.41 11.55 -16.77
N GLY A 95 -8.79 10.65 -17.53
CA GLY A 95 -8.05 10.99 -18.75
C GLY A 95 -7.17 9.86 -19.29
N SER A 96 -6.33 10.17 -20.28
CA SER A 96 -5.43 9.21 -20.92
C SER A 96 -4.40 8.64 -19.95
N VAL A 97 -4.32 7.31 -19.87
CA VAL A 97 -3.31 6.60 -19.11
C VAL A 97 -2.03 6.48 -19.93
N PRO A 98 -0.83 6.61 -19.34
CA PRO A 98 0.41 6.35 -20.05
C PRO A 98 0.47 4.90 -20.57
N TRP A 99 0.91 4.72 -21.82
CA TRP A 99 1.02 3.40 -22.48
C TRP A 99 1.94 2.42 -21.72
N TRP A 100 2.88 2.93 -20.94
CA TRP A 100 3.81 2.12 -20.14
C TRP A 100 3.18 1.50 -18.89
N ARG A 101 1.99 1.94 -18.45
CA ARG A 101 1.40 1.51 -17.16
C ARG A 101 1.28 -0.01 -17.06
N GLY A 102 0.79 -0.68 -18.10
CA GLY A 102 0.63 -2.15 -18.10
C GLY A 102 1.96 -2.90 -18.22
N ARG A 103 3.01 -2.23 -18.70
CA ARG A 103 4.33 -2.84 -18.92
C ARG A 103 5.24 -2.74 -17.70
N LEU A 104 4.97 -1.83 -16.75
CA LEU A 104 5.81 -1.64 -15.57
C LEU A 104 6.04 -2.92 -14.75
N PHE A 105 5.01 -3.75 -14.64
CA PHE A 105 5.15 -5.02 -13.91
C PHE A 105 6.08 -6.00 -14.64
N LEU A 106 5.94 -6.12 -15.96
CA LEU A 106 6.84 -6.95 -16.76
C LEU A 106 8.27 -6.41 -16.75
N THR A 107 8.44 -5.08 -16.81
CA THR A 107 9.77 -4.47 -16.69
C THR A 107 10.36 -4.66 -15.31
N ALA A 108 9.56 -4.66 -14.24
CA ALA A 108 10.06 -4.96 -12.90
C ALA A 108 10.64 -6.37 -12.82
N TRP A 109 9.95 -7.37 -13.37
CA TRP A 109 10.46 -8.74 -13.44
C TRP A 109 11.70 -8.86 -14.33
N ALA A 110 11.72 -8.20 -15.49
CA ALA A 110 12.88 -8.19 -16.37
C ALA A 110 14.11 -7.55 -15.69
N VAL A 111 13.92 -6.43 -15.00
CA VAL A 111 14.96 -5.76 -14.21
C VAL A 111 15.43 -6.67 -13.07
N SER A 112 14.53 -7.24 -12.28
CA SER A 112 14.89 -8.17 -11.20
C SER A 112 15.66 -9.39 -11.72
N GLY A 113 15.25 -9.96 -12.86
CA GLY A 113 15.97 -11.05 -13.51
C GLY A 113 17.38 -10.63 -13.95
N LEU A 114 17.52 -9.45 -14.54
CA LEU A 114 18.82 -8.91 -14.93
C LEU A 114 19.73 -8.65 -13.71
N LEU A 115 19.19 -8.07 -12.64
CA LEU A 115 19.93 -7.86 -11.38
C LEU A 115 20.37 -9.20 -10.77
N ALA A 116 19.51 -10.22 -10.80
CA ALA A 116 19.83 -11.56 -10.33
C ALA A 116 20.95 -12.21 -11.16
N VAL A 117 20.91 -12.09 -12.50
CA VAL A 117 21.96 -12.59 -13.39
C VAL A 117 23.29 -11.87 -13.12
N LEU A 118 23.27 -10.54 -12.99
CA LEU A 118 24.47 -9.76 -12.66
C LEU A 118 25.07 -10.22 -11.33
N MET A 119 24.24 -10.34 -10.28
CA MET A 119 24.69 -10.79 -8.97
C MET A 119 25.22 -12.24 -8.97
N ALA A 120 24.54 -13.14 -9.69
CA ALA A 120 24.98 -14.53 -9.85
C ALA A 120 26.30 -14.64 -10.63
N SER A 121 26.60 -13.67 -11.49
CA SER A 121 27.86 -13.59 -12.24
C SER A 121 29.00 -12.91 -11.46
N THR A 122 28.69 -12.16 -10.41
CA THR A 122 29.68 -11.50 -9.53
C THR A 122 30.49 -12.55 -8.75
N PRO A 123 31.81 -12.42 -8.58
CA PRO A 123 32.59 -13.34 -7.74
C PRO A 123 32.05 -13.42 -6.30
N ALA A 124 32.03 -14.62 -5.70
CA ALA A 124 31.44 -14.85 -4.37
C ALA A 124 32.04 -13.94 -3.28
N ALA A 125 33.34 -13.64 -3.36
CA ALA A 125 34.04 -12.75 -2.44
C ALA A 125 33.51 -11.29 -2.44
N LEU A 126 32.83 -10.88 -3.51
CA LEU A 126 32.30 -9.51 -3.67
C LEU A 126 30.77 -9.44 -3.43
N ARG A 127 30.10 -10.57 -3.22
CA ARG A 127 28.65 -10.65 -2.94
C ARG A 127 28.36 -10.38 -1.46
N THR A 128 28.65 -9.17 -0.98
CA THR A 128 28.35 -8.79 0.40
C THR A 128 26.90 -8.33 0.55
N ASP A 129 26.36 -8.43 1.78
CA ASP A 129 25.00 -7.98 2.11
C ASP A 129 25.00 -7.04 3.35
N PRO A 130 24.75 -5.72 3.20
CA PRO A 130 24.41 -5.05 1.94
C PRO A 130 25.60 -4.99 0.99
N LEU A 131 25.32 -4.99 -0.32
CA LEU A 131 26.33 -4.77 -1.34
C LEU A 131 27.08 -3.47 -1.01
N GLN A 132 28.40 -3.54 -0.95
CA GLN A 132 29.19 -2.39 -0.54
C GLN A 132 29.62 -1.60 -1.77
N ASN A 133 29.36 -0.29 -1.76
CA ASN A 133 29.74 0.61 -2.84
C ASN A 133 31.27 0.60 -3.09
N GLN A 134 32.09 0.13 -2.15
CA GLN A 134 33.55 0.02 -2.32
C GLN A 134 33.99 -0.97 -3.42
N TYR A 135 33.09 -1.84 -3.88
CA TYR A 135 33.37 -2.81 -4.96
C TYR A 135 32.93 -2.34 -6.34
N THR A 136 32.63 -1.05 -6.55
CA THR A 136 32.27 -0.51 -7.88
C THR A 136 33.44 -0.48 -8.89
N GLY A 137 34.59 -1.07 -8.55
CA GLY A 137 35.60 -1.47 -9.53
C GLY A 137 35.18 -2.68 -10.40
N ASP A 138 34.19 -3.49 -9.97
CA ASP A 138 33.59 -4.55 -10.81
C ASP A 138 32.37 -4.00 -11.56
N TRP A 139 32.40 -4.11 -12.89
CA TRP A 139 31.33 -3.63 -13.78
C TRP A 139 29.97 -4.28 -13.49
N ARG A 140 29.93 -5.50 -12.93
CA ARG A 140 28.69 -6.20 -12.58
C ARG A 140 27.99 -5.52 -11.43
N ILE A 141 28.76 -5.09 -10.43
CA ILE A 141 28.28 -4.36 -9.24
C ILE A 141 27.81 -2.96 -9.67
N VAL A 142 28.59 -2.29 -10.52
CA VAL A 142 28.17 -1.03 -11.16
C VAL A 142 26.84 -1.21 -11.90
N GLY A 143 26.72 -2.28 -12.69
CA GLY A 143 25.49 -2.62 -13.41
C GLY A 143 24.28 -2.77 -12.49
N VAL A 144 24.44 -3.49 -11.37
CA VAL A 144 23.38 -3.66 -10.36
C VAL A 144 22.91 -2.31 -9.83
N TYR A 145 23.83 -1.44 -9.41
CA TYR A 145 23.46 -0.12 -8.92
C TYR A 145 22.84 0.76 -10.00
N VAL A 146 23.42 0.82 -11.19
CA VAL A 146 22.95 1.71 -12.26
C VAL A 146 21.56 1.30 -12.73
N ILE A 147 21.38 0.03 -13.09
CA ILE A 147 20.11 -0.48 -13.60
C ILE A 147 19.03 -0.40 -12.53
N GLY A 148 19.34 -0.85 -11.30
CA GLY A 148 18.40 -0.81 -10.18
C GLY A 148 17.96 0.61 -9.84
N ASN A 149 18.90 1.55 -9.68
CA ASN A 149 18.56 2.94 -9.33
C ASN A 149 17.87 3.69 -10.46
N LEU A 150 18.18 3.43 -11.73
CA LEU A 150 17.43 3.99 -12.86
C LEU A 150 15.98 3.51 -12.85
N PHE A 151 15.76 2.22 -12.61
CA PHE A 151 14.41 1.67 -12.52
C PHE A 151 13.64 2.26 -11.33
N PHE A 152 14.27 2.30 -10.15
CA PHE A 152 13.69 2.91 -8.94
C PHE A 152 13.38 4.39 -9.12
N LEU A 153 14.25 5.15 -9.79
CA LEU A 153 14.04 6.55 -10.15
C LEU A 153 12.78 6.71 -11.03
N VAL A 154 12.65 5.88 -12.07
CA VAL A 154 11.49 5.94 -12.97
C VAL A 154 10.20 5.59 -12.22
N CYS A 155 10.17 4.52 -11.43
CA CYS A 155 8.97 4.12 -10.71
C CYS A 155 8.58 5.11 -9.60
N SER A 156 9.55 5.60 -8.83
CA SER A 156 9.29 6.59 -7.77
C SER A 156 8.88 7.95 -8.35
N GLY A 157 9.52 8.41 -9.43
CA GLY A 157 9.11 9.60 -10.17
C GLY A 157 7.69 9.46 -10.73
N ALA A 158 7.37 8.32 -11.35
CA ALA A 158 6.02 8.04 -11.83
C ALA A 158 4.98 8.04 -10.69
N ALA A 159 5.31 7.46 -9.53
CA ALA A 159 4.47 7.47 -8.35
C ALA A 159 4.31 8.88 -7.77
N ALA A 160 5.37 9.67 -7.70
CA ALA A 160 5.35 11.05 -7.24
C ALA A 160 4.44 11.92 -8.12
N ILE A 161 4.57 11.82 -9.45
CA ILE A 161 3.71 12.54 -10.39
C ILE A 161 2.24 12.13 -10.21
N ALA A 162 1.96 10.83 -10.05
CA ALA A 162 0.60 10.37 -9.79
C ALA A 162 0.05 10.94 -8.48
N CYS A 163 0.82 10.88 -7.39
CA CYS A 163 0.44 11.46 -6.11
C CYS A 163 0.17 12.96 -6.24
N ALA A 164 1.05 13.73 -6.89
CA ALA A 164 0.86 15.17 -7.09
C ALA A 164 -0.42 15.49 -7.88
N ARG A 165 -0.76 14.67 -8.88
CA ARG A 165 -2.04 14.80 -9.61
C ARG A 165 -3.23 14.43 -8.72
N ILE A 166 -3.13 13.36 -7.94
CA ILE A 166 -4.19 12.94 -7.01
C ILE A 166 -4.43 13.99 -5.93
N VAL A 167 -3.39 14.64 -5.39
CA VAL A 167 -3.51 15.72 -4.39
C VAL A 167 -4.47 16.81 -4.87
N ARG A 168 -4.44 17.15 -6.16
CA ARG A 168 -5.34 18.15 -6.75
C ARG A 168 -6.80 17.68 -6.87
N MET A 169 -7.05 16.38 -6.82
CA MET A 169 -8.38 15.77 -6.94
C MET A 169 -9.01 15.46 -5.58
N VAL A 170 -8.21 15.37 -4.51
CA VAL A 170 -8.69 15.06 -3.17
C VAL A 170 -8.68 16.30 -2.28
N ARG A 171 -9.50 16.32 -1.23
CA ARG A 171 -9.57 17.44 -0.27
C ARG A 171 -9.29 16.98 1.15
N GLY A 172 -8.94 17.94 2.01
CA GLY A 172 -8.76 17.73 3.44
C GLY A 172 -7.60 16.79 3.78
N HIS A 173 -7.78 15.95 4.79
CA HIS A 173 -6.71 15.15 5.38
C HIS A 173 -6.14 14.11 4.39
N ILE A 174 -6.95 13.63 3.44
CA ILE A 174 -6.47 12.71 2.40
C ILE A 174 -5.46 13.42 1.49
N ALA A 175 -5.66 14.70 1.18
CA ALA A 175 -4.72 15.48 0.38
C ALA A 175 -3.35 15.62 1.08
N VAL A 176 -3.36 15.85 2.39
CA VAL A 176 -2.13 15.90 3.21
C VAL A 176 -1.38 14.57 3.16
N GLY A 177 -2.06 13.45 3.38
CA GLY A 177 -1.42 12.13 3.32
C GLY A 177 -0.81 11.82 1.95
N VAL A 178 -1.53 12.12 0.87
CA VAL A 178 -1.01 11.93 -0.50
C VAL A 178 0.15 12.91 -0.80
N ALA A 179 0.11 14.14 -0.29
CA ALA A 179 1.19 15.11 -0.46
C ALA A 179 2.47 14.68 0.26
N VAL A 180 2.36 14.22 1.51
CA VAL A 180 3.50 13.63 2.26
C VAL A 180 4.05 12.41 1.50
N GLY A 181 3.18 11.57 0.97
CA GLY A 181 3.57 10.45 0.12
C GLY A 181 4.31 10.89 -1.14
N ALA A 182 3.86 11.95 -1.81
CA ALA A 182 4.52 12.52 -2.98
C ALA A 182 5.92 13.03 -2.65
N VAL A 183 6.07 13.78 -1.54
CA VAL A 183 7.37 14.30 -1.08
C VAL A 183 8.33 13.16 -0.78
N GLY A 184 7.86 12.10 -0.10
CA GLY A 184 8.68 10.92 0.14
C GLY A 184 9.15 10.25 -1.16
N MET A 185 8.28 10.12 -2.17
CA MET A 185 8.64 9.54 -3.45
C MET A 185 9.63 10.41 -4.24
N VAL A 186 9.49 11.73 -4.19
CA VAL A 186 10.46 12.67 -4.78
C VAL A 186 11.80 12.57 -4.06
N ALA A 187 11.81 12.56 -2.73
CA ALA A 187 13.04 12.40 -1.95
C ALA A 187 13.74 11.08 -2.28
N TYR A 188 12.98 9.99 -2.47
CA TYR A 188 13.52 8.70 -2.87
C TYR A 188 14.10 8.73 -4.29
N ALA A 189 13.42 9.39 -5.23
CA ALA A 189 13.98 9.63 -6.57
C ALA A 189 15.32 10.39 -6.51
N VAL A 190 15.42 11.41 -5.65
CA VAL A 190 16.68 12.15 -5.41
C VAL A 190 17.76 11.22 -4.85
N THR A 191 17.44 10.32 -3.91
CA THR A 191 18.45 9.37 -3.40
C THR A 191 18.90 8.36 -4.46
N CYS A 192 18.04 7.97 -5.40
CA CYS A 192 18.44 7.17 -6.56
C CYS A 192 19.44 7.94 -7.45
N VAL A 193 19.20 9.23 -7.73
CA VAL A 193 20.15 10.06 -8.49
C VAL A 193 21.48 10.18 -7.74
N ASN A 194 21.43 10.42 -6.42
CA ASN A 194 22.62 10.50 -5.59
C ASN A 194 23.44 9.19 -5.63
N ARG A 195 22.78 8.02 -5.65
CA ARG A 195 23.45 6.72 -5.82
C ARG A 195 24.11 6.59 -7.19
N LEU A 196 23.45 7.04 -8.26
CA LEU A 196 24.04 7.04 -9.60
C LEU A 196 25.30 7.91 -9.65
N LEU A 197 25.25 9.10 -9.05
CA LEU A 197 26.40 10.00 -8.93
C LEU A 197 27.51 9.41 -8.07
N LEU A 198 27.16 8.70 -6.99
CA LEU A 198 28.13 8.03 -6.10
C LEU A 198 28.90 6.94 -6.85
N VAL A 199 28.21 6.14 -7.66
CA VAL A 199 28.83 5.09 -8.48
C VAL A 199 29.69 5.69 -9.60
N ALA A 200 29.20 6.73 -10.28
CA ALA A 200 29.95 7.39 -11.35
C ALA A 200 31.16 8.21 -10.85
N GLY A 201 31.01 8.83 -9.68
CA GLY A 201 32.01 9.70 -9.05
C GLY A 201 32.97 8.98 -8.12
N GLN A 202 32.84 7.66 -7.93
CA GLN A 202 33.74 6.88 -7.07
C GLN A 202 35.23 7.11 -7.39
N PRO A 203 35.69 7.20 -8.66
CA PRO A 203 37.10 7.46 -8.96
C PRO A 203 37.62 8.81 -8.45
N LEU A 204 36.70 9.73 -8.10
CA LEU A 204 37.00 11.09 -7.63
C LEU A 204 36.76 11.25 -6.10
N LEU A 205 36.19 10.24 -5.46
CA LEU A 205 35.78 10.25 -4.05
C LEU A 205 36.62 9.21 -3.29
N GLU A 206 37.77 9.63 -2.77
CA GLU A 206 38.64 8.76 -1.97
C GLU A 206 38.39 8.88 -0.46
N GLY A 207 38.62 7.79 0.27
CA GLY A 207 38.67 7.77 1.74
C GLY A 207 37.34 8.00 2.46
N ASP A 208 37.39 8.70 3.60
CA ASP A 208 36.27 8.86 4.53
C ASP A 208 35.06 9.58 3.92
N TRP A 209 35.28 10.40 2.88
CA TRP A 209 34.21 11.16 2.24
C TRP A 209 33.20 10.25 1.52
N PHE A 210 33.70 9.19 0.88
CA PHE A 210 32.87 8.19 0.22
C PHE A 210 31.99 7.42 1.22
N THR A 211 32.59 7.03 2.34
CA THR A 211 31.90 6.32 3.43
C THR A 211 30.84 7.21 4.06
N TRP A 212 31.18 8.46 4.38
CA TRP A 212 30.25 9.43 4.95
C TRP A 212 29.06 9.70 4.02
N TYR A 213 29.33 9.96 2.73
CA TYR A 213 28.28 10.22 1.74
C TYR A 213 27.38 8.99 1.50
N SER A 214 27.96 7.78 1.49
CA SER A 214 27.21 6.52 1.40
C SER A 214 26.25 6.34 2.59
N VAL A 215 26.72 6.59 3.81
CA VAL A 215 25.90 6.50 5.04
C VAL A 215 24.78 7.55 5.02
N LEU A 216 25.11 8.80 4.65
CA LEU A 216 24.15 9.88 4.57
C LEU A 216 23.03 9.54 3.58
N ASN A 217 23.41 9.08 2.39
CA ASN A 217 22.46 8.70 1.36
C ASN A 217 21.58 7.51 1.78
N PHE A 218 22.14 6.54 2.53
CA PHE A 218 21.35 5.46 3.13
C PHE A 218 20.29 6.01 4.11
N VAL A 219 20.67 6.89 5.03
CA VAL A 219 19.74 7.50 6.00
C VAL A 219 18.63 8.28 5.29
N PHE A 220 18.97 9.08 4.27
CA PHE A 220 17.97 9.79 3.47
C PHE A 220 17.05 8.85 2.71
N THR A 221 17.58 7.73 2.20
CA THR A 221 16.76 6.73 1.49
C THR A 221 15.71 6.14 2.43
N GLU A 222 16.11 5.72 3.62
CA GLU A 222 15.20 5.17 4.64
C GLU A 222 14.16 6.21 5.09
N ALA A 223 14.56 7.46 5.31
CA ALA A 223 13.65 8.54 5.67
C ALA A 223 12.63 8.84 4.55
N ALA A 224 13.08 8.85 3.29
CA ALA A 224 12.23 9.06 2.13
C ALA A 224 11.20 7.93 1.96
N VAL A 225 11.63 6.68 2.14
CA VAL A 225 10.73 5.52 2.15
C VAL A 225 9.72 5.64 3.31
N LEU A 226 10.18 5.96 4.52
CA LEU A 226 9.30 6.11 5.68
C LEU A 226 8.23 7.18 5.44
N ALA A 227 8.62 8.35 4.93
CA ALA A 227 7.69 9.43 4.58
C ALA A 227 6.67 8.96 3.52
N SER A 228 7.13 8.24 2.49
CA SER A 228 6.28 7.67 1.44
C SER A 228 5.22 6.72 2.01
N VAL A 229 5.66 5.79 2.86
CA VAL A 229 4.81 4.79 3.52
C VAL A 229 3.83 5.47 4.45
N LEU A 230 4.29 6.39 5.31
CA LEU A 230 3.44 7.12 6.25
C LEU A 230 2.35 7.91 5.53
N GLY A 231 2.68 8.63 4.46
CA GLY A 231 1.69 9.37 3.67
C GLY A 231 0.61 8.48 3.06
N LEU A 232 1.02 7.36 2.44
CA LEU A 232 0.10 6.39 1.85
C LEU A 232 -0.71 5.61 2.90
N HIS A 233 -0.11 5.39 4.08
CA HIS A 233 -0.73 4.69 5.19
C HIS A 233 -1.75 5.57 5.93
N PHE A 234 -1.48 6.86 6.09
CA PHE A 234 -2.40 7.81 6.70
C PHE A 234 -3.78 7.78 6.02
N THR A 235 -3.82 7.69 4.68
CA THR A 235 -5.07 7.53 3.93
C THR A 235 -5.80 6.20 4.22
N ALA A 236 -5.05 5.13 4.55
CA ALA A 236 -5.62 3.84 4.97
C ALA A 236 -6.30 3.97 6.32
N VAL A 237 -5.55 4.47 7.30
CA VAL A 237 -5.94 4.53 8.70
C VAL A 237 -7.19 5.41 8.82
N TRP A 238 -7.20 6.55 8.14
CA TRP A 238 -8.38 7.41 8.14
C TRP A 238 -9.64 6.72 7.59
N ARG A 239 -9.51 5.95 6.50
CA ARG A 239 -10.63 5.17 5.95
C ARG A 239 -11.12 4.10 6.93
N VAL A 240 -10.21 3.43 7.63
CA VAL A 240 -10.57 2.45 8.67
C VAL A 240 -11.29 3.16 9.81
N ILE A 241 -10.76 4.27 10.33
CA ILE A 241 -11.38 5.04 11.41
C ILE A 241 -12.80 5.48 11.02
N VAL A 242 -12.97 6.08 9.84
CA VAL A 242 -14.29 6.51 9.35
C VAL A 242 -15.22 5.31 9.13
N GLY A 243 -14.71 4.21 8.58
CA GLY A 243 -15.47 2.98 8.39
C GLY A 243 -15.95 2.35 9.71
N CYS A 244 -15.06 2.25 10.70
CA CYS A 244 -15.38 1.77 12.03
C CYS A 244 -16.39 2.69 12.73
N ARG A 245 -16.20 4.02 12.66
CA ARG A 245 -17.18 4.98 13.22
C ARG A 245 -18.56 4.79 12.61
N ARG A 246 -18.65 4.70 11.27
CA ARG A 246 -19.90 4.42 10.57
C ARG A 246 -20.51 3.08 11.00
N MET A 247 -19.71 2.02 11.12
CA MET A 247 -20.16 0.72 11.58
C MET A 247 -20.71 0.78 13.02
N PHE A 248 -20.07 1.54 13.91
CA PHE A 248 -20.56 1.74 15.28
C PHE A 248 -21.84 2.57 15.31
N ASP A 249 -21.94 3.62 14.48
CA ASP A 249 -23.16 4.42 14.35
C ASP A 249 -24.32 3.57 13.80
N ASP A 250 -24.06 2.75 12.77
CA ASP A 250 -25.03 1.80 12.21
C ASP A 250 -25.46 0.77 13.25
N LEU A 251 -24.53 0.24 14.04
CA LEU A 251 -24.82 -0.70 15.12
C LEU A 251 -25.70 -0.05 16.18
N ARG A 252 -25.37 1.18 16.57
CA ARG A 252 -26.12 1.93 17.58
C ARG A 252 -27.54 2.20 17.13
N VAL A 253 -27.73 2.62 15.87
CA VAL A 253 -29.05 2.85 15.29
C VAL A 253 -29.83 1.53 15.17
N PHE A 254 -29.19 0.48 14.67
CA PHE A 254 -29.79 -0.85 14.56
C PHE A 254 -30.28 -1.41 15.91
N LEU A 255 -29.49 -1.23 16.97
CA LEU A 255 -29.86 -1.66 18.32
C LEU A 255 -30.99 -0.81 18.91
N ARG A 256 -30.98 0.51 18.67
CA ARG A 256 -32.05 1.44 19.09
C ARG A 256 -33.38 1.19 18.38
N LEU A 257 -33.34 0.81 17.10
CA LEU A 257 -34.53 0.43 16.33
C LEU A 257 -35.12 -0.91 16.77
N GLY A 258 -34.30 -1.80 17.34
CA GLY A 258 -34.71 -3.17 17.68
C GLY A 258 -35.99 -3.29 18.53
N PRO A 259 -36.17 -2.51 19.61
CA PRO A 259 -37.40 -2.53 20.40
C PRO A 259 -38.65 -2.06 19.63
N ALA A 260 -38.54 -0.96 18.88
CA ALA A 260 -39.65 -0.42 18.09
C ALA A 260 -40.05 -1.38 16.97
N TRP A 261 -39.05 -1.87 16.23
CA TRP A 261 -39.22 -2.86 15.19
C TRP A 261 -39.98 -4.10 15.70
N ARG A 262 -39.53 -4.71 16.81
CA ARG A 262 -40.20 -5.88 17.39
C ARG A 262 -41.67 -5.65 17.74
N ARG A 263 -42.01 -4.46 18.24
CA ARG A 263 -43.41 -4.12 18.59
C ARG A 263 -44.26 -3.92 17.35
N LEU A 264 -43.75 -3.16 16.38
CA LEU A 264 -44.47 -2.85 15.15
C LEU A 264 -44.68 -4.08 14.27
N THR A 265 -43.66 -4.92 14.09
CA THR A 265 -43.79 -6.16 13.32
C THR A 265 -44.61 -7.24 14.03
N ALA A 266 -44.82 -7.13 15.34
CA ALA A 266 -45.76 -8.00 16.05
C ALA A 266 -47.22 -7.61 15.79
N LEU A 267 -47.48 -6.33 15.53
CA LEU A 267 -48.82 -5.82 15.17
C LEU A 267 -49.12 -6.02 13.68
N HIS A 268 -48.12 -5.85 12.82
CA HIS A 268 -48.22 -6.03 11.36
C HIS A 268 -47.14 -6.99 10.86
N PRO A 269 -47.33 -8.32 11.01
CA PRO A 269 -46.33 -9.31 10.63
C PRO A 269 -46.07 -9.34 9.10
N ASP A 270 -47.07 -8.94 8.32
CA ASP A 270 -47.08 -8.93 6.85
C ASP A 270 -46.03 -8.00 6.25
N VAL A 271 -45.58 -7.02 7.03
CA VAL A 271 -44.59 -6.00 6.65
C VAL A 271 -43.16 -6.55 6.67
N VAL A 272 -42.93 -7.66 7.37
CA VAL A 272 -41.60 -8.26 7.47
C VAL A 272 -41.24 -8.86 6.11
N LEU A 273 -40.27 -8.25 5.44
CA LEU A 273 -39.83 -8.69 4.14
C LEU A 273 -39.29 -10.13 4.22
N PRO A 274 -39.56 -11.02 3.26
CA PRO A 274 -38.86 -12.29 3.20
C PRO A 274 -37.35 -12.04 3.12
N TRP A 275 -36.55 -12.85 3.81
CA TRP A 275 -35.11 -12.81 3.57
C TRP A 275 -34.81 -13.55 2.27
N GLU A 276 -34.46 -12.81 1.23
CA GLU A 276 -33.88 -13.37 0.03
C GLU A 276 -32.36 -13.22 0.09
N PRO A 277 -31.59 -14.31 -0.11
CA PRO A 277 -30.15 -14.18 -0.31
C PRO A 277 -29.92 -13.33 -1.54
N GLY A 278 -29.38 -12.12 -1.34
CA GLY A 278 -28.84 -11.34 -2.44
C GLY A 278 -27.71 -12.10 -3.14
N PRO A 279 -27.20 -11.59 -4.27
CA PRO A 279 -26.14 -12.24 -5.05
C PRO A 279 -24.84 -12.50 -4.27
N ARG A 280 -24.67 -11.96 -3.04
CA ARG A 280 -23.51 -12.22 -2.17
C ARG A 280 -23.82 -13.12 -0.97
N GLY A 281 -25.02 -13.71 -0.91
CA GLY A 281 -25.43 -14.75 0.02
C GLY A 281 -25.21 -14.39 1.50
N LEU A 282 -24.42 -15.21 2.21
CA LEU A 282 -24.09 -15.04 3.63
C LEU A 282 -23.45 -13.69 3.97
N ARG A 283 -22.78 -13.04 3.02
CA ARG A 283 -22.12 -11.75 3.25
C ARG A 283 -23.12 -10.61 3.37
N ASP A 284 -24.17 -10.61 2.54
CA ASP A 284 -25.30 -9.68 2.68
C ASP A 284 -26.07 -9.96 3.98
N ARG A 285 -26.10 -11.24 4.39
CA ARG A 285 -26.63 -11.62 5.69
C ARG A 285 -25.85 -10.98 6.83
N LEU A 286 -24.54 -10.77 6.74
CA LEU A 286 -23.73 -10.16 7.80
C LEU A 286 -23.57 -8.63 7.66
N ASP A 287 -24.10 -8.04 6.59
CA ASP A 287 -24.01 -6.60 6.36
C ASP A 287 -24.97 -5.84 7.30
N LEU A 288 -24.38 -5.19 8.30
CA LEU A 288 -25.09 -4.42 9.30
C LEU A 288 -25.82 -3.21 8.69
N SER A 289 -25.25 -2.60 7.64
CA SER A 289 -25.87 -1.45 6.98
C SER A 289 -27.16 -1.84 6.26
N TYR A 290 -27.16 -3.00 5.58
CA TYR A 290 -28.34 -3.57 4.95
C TYR A 290 -29.41 -3.95 5.99
N ARG A 291 -29.02 -4.64 7.07
CA ARG A 291 -29.94 -5.02 8.15
C ARG A 291 -30.57 -3.82 8.83
N ARG A 292 -29.79 -2.75 9.06
CA ARG A 292 -30.27 -1.48 9.60
C ARG A 292 -31.30 -0.87 8.66
N TYR A 293 -30.93 -0.66 7.40
CA TYR A 293 -31.80 -0.05 6.39
C TYR A 293 -33.12 -0.82 6.24
N ARG A 294 -33.05 -2.15 6.21
CA ARG A 294 -34.23 -3.01 6.15
C ARG A 294 -35.15 -2.83 7.36
N ARG A 295 -34.60 -2.80 8.59
CA ARG A 295 -35.42 -2.52 9.79
C ARG A 295 -36.03 -1.13 9.77
N GLU A 296 -35.34 -0.13 9.22
CA GLU A 296 -35.89 1.22 9.07
C GLU A 296 -37.12 1.21 8.15
N ILE A 297 -37.05 0.54 7.00
CA ILE A 297 -38.19 0.37 6.08
C ILE A 297 -39.33 -0.38 6.76
N GLU A 298 -39.05 -1.55 7.35
CA GLU A 298 -40.09 -2.38 7.98
C GLU A 298 -40.80 -1.61 9.13
N CYS A 299 -40.07 -0.78 9.88
CA CYS A 299 -40.67 0.12 10.86
C CYS A 299 -41.52 1.22 10.21
N GLN A 300 -41.06 1.83 9.13
CA GLN A 300 -41.79 2.89 8.42
C GLN A 300 -43.11 2.36 7.84
N ASP A 301 -43.06 1.22 7.17
CA ASP A 301 -44.22 0.57 6.56
C ASP A 301 -45.24 0.16 7.64
N ALA A 302 -44.78 -0.42 8.75
CA ALA A 302 -45.66 -0.77 9.86
C ALA A 302 -46.28 0.46 10.55
N LEU A 303 -45.55 1.58 10.61
CA LEU A 303 -46.07 2.86 11.12
C LEU A 303 -47.15 3.45 10.20
N LEU A 304 -47.02 3.30 8.88
CA LEU A 304 -48.05 3.73 7.93
C LEU A 304 -49.36 2.96 8.12
N LEU A 305 -49.28 1.68 8.52
CA LEU A 305 -50.45 0.84 8.81
C LEU A 305 -51.06 1.09 10.19
N THR A 306 -50.31 1.70 11.13
CA THR A 306 -50.80 2.09 12.47
C THR A 306 -51.33 3.52 12.55
N GLY A 307 -51.21 4.30 11.47
CA GLY A 307 -51.77 5.66 11.39
C GLY A 307 -53.30 5.67 11.61
N PRO A 308 -53.89 6.80 12.02
CA PRO A 308 -55.33 6.89 12.22
C PRO A 308 -56.02 6.49 10.90
N GLU A 309 -57.01 5.59 10.99
CA GLU A 309 -57.96 5.38 9.89
C GLU A 309 -58.40 6.78 9.42
N PRO A 310 -58.38 7.08 8.11
CA PRO A 310 -59.08 8.25 7.63
C PRO A 310 -60.54 8.08 8.02
N ALA A 311 -60.95 8.78 9.08
CA ALA A 311 -62.30 8.76 9.59
C ALA A 311 -63.25 9.04 8.42
N GLY A 312 -64.04 8.03 8.05
CA GLY A 312 -65.11 8.15 7.07
C GLY A 312 -64.64 8.17 5.62
N ARG A 313 -64.56 6.99 5.00
CA ARG A 313 -65.16 6.81 3.68
C ARG A 313 -66.16 5.65 3.77
N LEU A 314 -67.42 6.06 3.85
CA LEU A 314 -68.61 5.29 3.49
C LEU A 314 -68.47 4.75 2.06
#